data_AF-A0A933VH91-F1
#
_entry.id   AF-A0A933VH91-F1
#
_cell.length_a   1.000
_cell.length_b   1.000
_cell.length_c   1.000
_cell.angle_alpha   90.00
_cell.angle_beta   90.00
_cell.angle_gamma   90.00
#
_symmetry.space_group_name_H-M   'P 1'
#
loop_
_entity.id
_entity.type
_entity.pdbx_description
1 polymer ?
#
loop_
_entity_poly.entity_id
_entity_poly.type
_entity_poly.pdbx_seq_one_letter_code
_entity_poly.pdbx_strand_id
1 'polypeptide(L)' 'MDRKLLGEYLLDERSITQQQLERALQTQAMQNPAANPPLIGTILVEMGALNHDELKRVLDRQQQD' A
#
# COMPACT_ATOMS: atom_id res chain seq x y z
N MET A 1 -12.32 -4.95 -16.80
CA MET A 1 -11.02 -5.48 -16.39
C MET A 1 -10.75 -4.92 -15.02
N ASP A 2 -10.70 -5.78 -14.01
CA ASP A 2 -10.52 -5.34 -12.63
C ASP A 2 -9.14 -4.70 -12.46
N ARG A 3 -9.11 -3.41 -12.15
CA ARG A 3 -7.87 -2.69 -11.85
C ARG A 3 -7.37 -3.18 -10.49
N LYS A 4 -6.27 -3.94 -10.48
CA LYS A 4 -5.62 -4.38 -9.24
C LYS A 4 -5.29 -3.19 -8.34
N LEU A 5 -5.56 -3.35 -7.05
CA LEU A 5 -5.21 -2.37 -6.03
C LEU A 5 -3.71 -2.40 -5.74
N LEU A 6 -3.17 -1.29 -5.21
CA LEU A 6 -1.76 -1.19 -4.88
C LEU A 6 -1.31 -2.32 -3.93
N GLY A 7 -2.15 -2.66 -2.95
CA GLY A 7 -1.88 -3.75 -2.00
C GLY A 7 -1.72 -5.11 -2.67
N GLU A 8 -2.43 -5.38 -3.76
CA GLU A 8 -2.31 -6.65 -4.50
C GLU A 8 -0.98 -6.75 -5.24
N TYR A 9 -0.56 -5.67 -5.91
CA TYR A 9 0.76 -5.63 -6.54
C TYR A 9 1.90 -5.80 -5.52
N LEU A 10 1.78 -5.15 -4.36
CA LEU A 10 2.78 -5.25 -3.29
C LEU A 10 2.91 -6.68 -2.73
N LEU A 11 1.79 -7.42 -2.68
CA LEU A 11 1.79 -8.84 -2.29
C LEU A 11 2.35 -9.74 -3.40
N ASP A 12 1.95 -9.51 -4.65
CA ASP A 12 2.43 -10.27 -5.81
C ASP A 12 3.96 -10.17 -5.96
N GLU A 13 4.53 -8.97 -5.75
CA GLU A 13 5.97 -8.72 -5.78
C GLU A 13 6.69 -9.09 -4.47
N ARG A 14 5.97 -9.62 -3.47
CA ARG A 14 6.49 -9.97 -2.14
C ARG A 14 7.22 -8.81 -1.44
N SER A 15 6.88 -7.58 -1.80
CA SER A 15 7.44 -6.37 -1.15
C SER A 15 6.86 -6.18 0.24
N ILE A 16 5.63 -6.67 0.47
CA ILE A 16 5.00 -6.75 1.79
C ILE A 16 4.40 -8.14 2.00
N THR A 17 4.13 -8.47 3.26
CA THR A 17 3.34 -9.63 3.66
C THR A 17 1.87 -9.26 3.82
N GLN A 18 0.99 -10.26 3.77
CA GLN A 18 -0.45 -10.05 4.01
C GLN A 18 -0.71 -9.41 5.38
N GLN A 19 0.01 -9.87 6.41
CA GLN A 19 -0.08 -9.31 7.76
C GLN A 19 0.34 -7.83 7.83
N GLN A 20 1.36 -7.41 7.05
CA GLN A 20 1.75 -6.00 6.98
C GLN A 20 0.69 -5.16 6.27
N LEU A 21 0.11 -5.67 5.20
CA LEU A 21 -1.00 -5.00 4.50
C LEU A 21 -2.21 -4.83 5.40
N GLU A 22 -2.61 -5.88 6.13
CA GLU A 22 -3.74 -5.84 7.05
C GLU A 22 -3.53 -4.81 8.17
N ARG A 23 -2.32 -4.76 8.75
CA ARG A 23 -2.00 -3.75 9.77
C ARG A 23 -2.06 -2.33 9.21
N ALA A 24 -1.54 -2.11 8.01
CA ALA A 24 -1.60 -0.79 7.37
C ALA A 24 -3.05 -0.37 7.08
N LEU A 25 -3.91 -1.31 6.65
CA LEU A 25 -5.34 -1.06 6.43
C LEU A 25 -6.07 -0.75 7.74
N GLN A 26 -5.74 -1.45 8.82
CA GLN A 26 -6.27 -1.13 10.16
C GLN A 26 -5.84 0.29 10.59
N THR A 27 -4.57 0.65 10.43
CA THR A 27 -4.09 2.01 10.71
C THR A 27 -4.81 3.06 9.87
N GLN A 28 -5.00 2.79 8.58
CA GLN A 28 -5.75 3.68 7.68
C GLN A 28 -7.20 3.87 8.14
N ALA A 29 -7.88 2.78 8.53
CA ALA A 29 -9.27 2.82 8.99
C ALA A 29 -9.42 3.54 10.34
N MET A 30 -8.40 3.45 11.20
CA MET A 30 -8.35 4.19 12.47
C MET A 30 -8.09 5.69 12.26
N GLN A 31 -7.44 6.07 11.16
CA GLN A 31 -7.16 7.46 10.81
C GLN A 31 -8.39 8.09 10.15
N ASN A 32 -9.21 8.72 11.01
CA ASN A 32 -10.35 9.59 10.75
C ASN A 32 -10.87 9.61 9.29
N PRO A 33 -11.81 8.72 8.91
CA PRO A 33 -12.28 8.58 7.53
C PRO A 33 -13.02 9.81 6.96
N ALA A 34 -13.38 10.79 7.81
CA ALA A 34 -14.01 12.04 7.39
C ALA A 34 -13.02 13.09 6.83
N ALA A 35 -11.72 12.89 7.01
CA ALA A 35 -10.68 13.80 6.55
C ALA A 35 -9.65 13.00 5.74
N ASN A 36 -9.75 13.11 4.41
CA ASN A 36 -8.79 12.63 3.40
C ASN A 36 -7.82 11.54 3.92
N PRO A 37 -8.25 10.26 3.95
CA PRO A 37 -7.49 9.21 4.60
C PRO A 37 -6.10 9.07 3.96
N PRO A 38 -5.05 8.82 4.76
CA PRO A 38 -3.70 8.68 4.24
C PRO A 38 -3.59 7.51 3.27
N LEU A 39 -2.71 7.63 2.28
CA LEU A 39 -2.51 6.61 1.27
C LEU A 39 -1.86 5.37 1.89
N ILE A 40 -2.34 4.17 1.49
CA ILE A 40 -1.85 2.91 2.06
C ILE A 40 -0.33 2.72 1.86
N GLY A 41 0.20 3.19 0.72
CA GLY A 41 1.63 3.16 0.45
C GLY A 41 2.44 4.02 1.43
N THR A 42 1.91 5.19 1.82
CA THR A 42 2.54 6.05 2.82
C THR A 42 2.58 5.38 4.19
N ILE A 43 1.46 4.78 4.62
CA ILE A 43 1.38 4.06 5.89
C ILE A 43 2.37 2.88 5.92
N LEU A 44 2.44 2.10 4.84
CA LEU A 44 3.38 0.97 4.73
C LEU A 44 4.84 1.42 4.86
N VAL A 45 5.16 2.59 4.31
CA VAL A 45 6.49 3.19 4.43
C VAL A 45 6.77 3.71 5.84
N GLU A 46 5.82 4.41 6.45
CA GLU A 46 5.93 4.90 7.83
C GLU A 46 6.10 3.76 8.85
N MET A 47 5.44 2.63 8.59
CA MET A 47 5.57 1.40 9.40
C MET A 47 6.88 0.64 9.16
N GLY A 48 7.70 1.04 8.18
CA GLY A 48 8.91 0.33 7.78
C GLY A 48 8.64 -1.01 7.10
N ALA A 49 7.41 -1.26 6.64
CA ALA A 49 7.03 -2.46 5.90
C ALA A 49 7.45 -2.40 4.43
N LEU A 50 7.69 -1.20 3.91
CA LEU A 50 8.06 -0.90 2.53
C LEU A 50 9.02 0.29 2.52
N ASN A 51 9.99 0.34 1.60
CA ASN A 51 10.77 1.57 1.40
C ASN A 51 10.23 2.41 0.22
N HIS A 52 10.69 3.66 0.12
CA HIS A 52 10.21 4.59 -0.92
C HIS A 52 10.53 4.10 -2.34
N ASP A 53 11.68 3.44 -2.54
CA ASP A 53 12.09 2.95 -3.86
C ASP A 53 11.23 1.76 -4.32
N GLU A 54 10.89 0.86 -3.40
CA GLU A 54 9.94 -0.24 -3.63
C GLU A 54 8.56 0.29 -3.96
N LEU A 55 8.05 1.22 -3.15
CA LEU A 55 6.75 1.85 -3.40
C LEU A 55 6.69 2.49 -4.78
N LYS A 56 7.74 3.22 -5.17
CA LYS A 56 7.81 3.88 -6.48
C LYS A 56 7.75 2.87 -7.63
N ARG A 57 8.53 1.78 -7.56
CA ARG A 57 8.52 0.73 -8.59
C ARG A 57 7.13 0.13 -8.79
N VAL A 58 6.43 -0.15 -7.70
CA VAL A 58 5.08 -0.71 -7.77
C VAL A 58 4.07 0.29 -8.33
N LEU A 59 4.18 1.56 -7.96
CA LEU A 59 3.32 2.62 -8.50
C LEU A 59 3.55 2.86 -10.00
N ASP A 60 4.79 2.79 -10.46
CA ASP A 60 5.12 2.89 -11.88
C ASP A 60 4.49 1.72 -12.65
N ARG A 61 4.58 0.50 -12.11
CA ARG A 61 3.96 -0.69 -12.69
C ARG A 61 2.43 -0.60 -12.73
N GLN A 62 1.80 -0.18 -11.63
CA GLN A 62 0.34 -0.01 -11.56
C GLN A 62 -0.20 1.03 -12.57
N GLN A 63 0.61 2.02 -12.95
CA GLN A 63 0.23 3.00 -13.97
C GLN A 63 0.36 2.48 -15.41
N GLN A 64 1.15 1.43 -15.61
CA GLN A 64 1.41 0.82 -16.92
C GLN A 64 0.45 -0.33 -17.26
N ASP A 65 -0.23 -0.91 -16.26
CA ASP A 65 -1.30 -1.91 -16.39
C ASP A 65 -2.70 -1.25 -16.51
#